data_AF-A0A522DN50-F1
#
_entry.id   AF-A0A522DN50-F1
#
_cell.length_a   1.000
_cell.length_b   1.000
_cell.length_c   1.000
_cell.angle_alpha   90.00
_cell.angle_beta   90.00
_cell.angle_gamma   90.00
#
_symmetry.space_group_name_H-M   'P 1'
#
loop_
_entity.id
_entity.type
_entity.pdbx_description
1 polymer ?
#
loop_
_entity_poly.entity_id
_entity_poly.type
_entity_poly.pdbx_seq_one_letter_code
_entity_poly.pdbx_strand_id
1 'polypeptide(L)'
;MSIFGFEIPNAGPIFFAALAVHVLAALGALVSGILAATARKRPGRHPRAGRLYLWCIGFVAASATVMAIVRWQHSAYLFVLALLLAGLATLG
;
A
#
# COMPACT_ATOMS: atom_id res chain seq x y z
N MET A 1 -4.56 -17.23 -16.33
CA MET A 1 -4.18 -16.36 -17.45
C MET A 1 -2.67 -16.30 -17.46
N SER A 2 -2.02 -16.54 -18.59
CA SER A 2 -0.55 -16.54 -18.67
C SER A 2 -0.04 -15.15 -19.05
N ILE A 3 0.92 -14.63 -18.29
CA ILE A 3 1.66 -13.41 -18.64
C ILE A 3 3.14 -13.78 -18.61
N PHE A 4 3.87 -13.51 -19.70
CA PHE A 4 5.29 -13.87 -19.85
C PHE A 4 5.61 -15.35 -19.53
N GLY A 5 4.68 -16.27 -19.81
CA GLY A 5 4.87 -17.70 -19.56
C GLY A 5 4.62 -18.17 -18.12
N PHE A 6 4.26 -17.26 -17.20
CA PHE A 6 3.84 -17.62 -15.84
C PHE A 6 2.31 -17.78 -15.76
N GLU A 7 1.87 -18.94 -15.28
CA GLU A 7 0.48 -19.21 -14.88
C GLU A 7 0.13 -18.30 -13.69
N ILE A 8 -0.64 -17.24 -13.92
CA ILE A 8 -1.14 -16.40 -12.83
C ILE A 8 -2.41 -17.05 -12.27
N PRO A 9 -2.41 -17.45 -10.99
CA PRO A 9 -3.60 -17.94 -10.33
C PRO A 9 -4.70 -16.88 -10.41
N ASN A 10 -5.83 -17.22 -11.04
CA ASN A 10 -6.97 -16.32 -11.17
C ASN A 10 -7.65 -16.16 -9.78
N ALA A 11 -7.31 -15.10 -9.07
CA ALA A 11 -7.85 -14.78 -7.75
C ALA A 11 -9.18 -13.99 -7.79
N GLY A 12 -9.75 -13.80 -8.99
CA GLY A 12 -11.01 -13.08 -9.22
C GLY A 12 -10.82 -11.58 -9.49
N PRO A 13 -11.80 -10.93 -10.16
CA PRO A 13 -11.69 -9.55 -10.62
C PRO A 13 -11.52 -8.52 -9.48
N ILE A 14 -12.14 -8.79 -8.33
CA ILE A 14 -12.04 -7.92 -7.14
C ILE A 14 -10.61 -7.90 -6.60
N PHE A 15 -9.93 -9.05 -6.57
CA PHE A 15 -8.53 -9.14 -6.12
C PHE A 15 -7.61 -8.33 -7.05
N PHE A 16 -7.77 -8.47 -8.36
CA PHE A 16 -6.93 -7.73 -9.31
C PHE A 16 -7.19 -6.23 -9.29
N ALA A 17 -8.44 -5.80 -9.11
CA ALA A 17 -8.77 -4.39 -8.93
C ALA A 17 -8.13 -3.82 -7.65
N ALA A 18 -8.25 -4.55 -6.53
CA ALA A 18 -7.61 -4.16 -5.27
C ALA A 18 -6.09 -4.12 -5.38
N LEU A 19 -5.48 -5.09 -6.08
CA LEU A 19 -4.04 -5.14 -6.35
C LEU A 19 -3.56 -3.94 -7.18
N ALA A 20 -4.30 -3.57 -8.23
CA ALA A 20 -3.96 -2.40 -9.05
C ALA A 20 -3.97 -1.11 -8.21
N VAL A 21 -5.02 -0.91 -7.40
CA VAL A 21 -5.12 0.23 -6.48
C VAL A 21 -3.98 0.22 -5.46
N HIS A 22 -3.66 -0.96 -4.92
CA HIS A 22 -2.58 -1.14 -3.95
C HIS A 22 -1.23 -0.69 -4.51
N VAL A 23 -0.88 -1.16 -5.72
CA VAL A 23 0.41 -0.81 -6.36
C VAL A 23 0.51 0.69 -6.60
N LEU A 24 -0.54 1.32 -7.14
CA LEU A 24 -0.55 2.76 -7.40
C LEU A 24 -0.44 3.57 -6.08
N ALA A 25 -1.16 3.16 -5.05
CA ALA A 25 -1.10 3.80 -3.74
C ALA A 25 0.28 3.62 -3.08
N ALA A 26 0.89 2.44 -3.18
CA ALA A 26 2.21 2.14 -2.63
C ALA A 26 3.31 2.97 -3.32
N LEU A 27 3.23 3.15 -4.64
CA LEU A 27 4.14 4.04 -5.36
C LEU A 27 3.96 5.50 -4.92
N GLY A 28 2.72 5.95 -4.76
CA GLY A 28 2.43 7.28 -4.21
C GLY A 28 3.02 7.49 -2.81
N ALA A 29 2.88 6.49 -1.93
CA ALA A 29 3.48 6.51 -0.60
C ALA A 29 5.01 6.55 -0.67
N LEU A 30 5.64 5.76 -1.54
CA LEU A 30 7.09 5.75 -1.71
C LEU A 30 7.61 7.13 -2.13
N VAL A 31 7.03 7.72 -3.18
CA VAL A 31 7.46 9.02 -3.71
C VAL A 31 7.23 10.13 -2.69
N SER A 32 6.05 10.17 -2.06
CA SER A 32 5.74 11.18 -1.03
C SER A 32 6.59 11.02 0.23
N GLY A 33 6.92 9.79 0.63
CA GLY A 33 7.83 9.47 1.73
C GLY A 33 9.25 9.94 1.46
N ILE A 34 9.79 9.69 0.26
CA ILE A 34 11.11 10.20 -0.17
C ILE A 34 11.11 11.74 -0.15
N LEU A 35 10.06 12.37 -0.68
CA LEU A 35 9.94 13.84 -0.68
C LEU A 35 9.82 14.42 0.74
N ALA A 36 9.13 13.73 1.65
CA ALA A 36 9.02 14.14 3.05
C ALA A 36 10.36 13.98 3.78
N ALA A 37 11.07 12.86 3.57
CA ALA A 37 12.36 12.60 4.19
C ALA A 37 13.48 13.52 3.71
N THR A 38 13.44 13.96 2.44
CA THR A 38 14.44 14.85 1.83
C THR A 38 14.11 16.34 1.99
N ALA A 39 12.88 16.69 2.34
CA ALA A 39 12.49 18.08 2.56
C ALA A 39 13.07 18.62 3.89
N ARG A 40 13.63 19.83 3.85
CA ARG A 40 13.94 20.58 5.09
C ARG A 40 12.66 20.77 5.90
N LYS A 41 12.70 20.43 7.20
CA LYS A 41 11.64 20.67 8.19
C LYS A 41 11.35 22.17 8.34
N ARG A 42 10.66 22.75 7.36
CA ARG A 42 10.15 24.12 7.32
C ARG A 42 8.64 24.09 7.08
N PRO A 43 7.88 25.06 7.63
CA PRO A 43 6.46 25.19 7.35
C PRO A 43 6.22 25.33 5.83
N GLY A 44 5.32 24.53 5.26
CA GLY A 44 4.96 24.61 3.84
C GLY A 44 4.94 23.27 3.11
N ARG A 45 5.99 22.97 2.34
CA ARG A 45 6.06 21.77 1.46
C ARG A 45 6.13 20.46 2.25
N HIS A 46 6.81 20.44 3.39
CA HIS A 46 6.99 19.25 4.25
C HIS A 46 5.66 18.70 4.82
N PRO A 47 4.76 19.50 5.45
CA PRO A 47 3.49 18.97 5.96
C PRO A 47 2.48 18.57 4.88
N ARG A 48 2.61 19.09 3.65
CA ARG A 48 1.76 18.64 2.52
C ARG A 48 2.22 17.29 1.98
N ALA A 49 3.52 17.07 1.83
CA ALA A 49 4.08 15.77 1.44
C ALA A 49 3.76 14.69 2.49
N GLY A 50 3.89 15.00 3.79
CA GLY A 50 3.53 14.09 4.87
C GLY A 50 2.04 13.70 4.89
N ARG A 51 1.12 14.65 4.60
CA ARG A 51 -0.31 14.32 4.49
C ARG A 51 -0.64 13.41 3.31
N LEU A 52 -0.01 13.65 2.16
CA LEU A 52 -0.17 12.79 0.99
C LEU A 52 0.36 11.38 1.27
N TYR A 53 1.51 11.28 1.94
CA TYR A 53 2.07 10.02 2.41
C TYR A 53 1.10 9.24 3.29
N LEU A 54 0.50 9.90 4.29
CA LEU A 54 -0.49 9.27 5.18
C LEU A 54 -1.74 8.78 4.42
N TRP A 55 -2.24 9.56 3.47
CA TRP A 55 -3.37 9.14 2.63
C TRP A 55 -3.03 7.93 1.76
N CYS A 56 -1.86 7.93 1.12
CA CYS A 56 -1.40 6.81 0.31
C CYS A 56 -1.22 5.54 1.16
N ILE A 57 -0.65 5.64 2.35
CA ILE A 57 -0.55 4.53 3.32
C ILE A 57 -1.94 4.00 3.69
N GLY A 58 -2.92 4.87 3.92
CA GLY A 58 -4.30 4.47 4.18
C GLY A 58 -4.91 3.63 3.06
N PHE A 59 -4.71 4.03 1.80
CA PHE A 59 -5.16 3.25 0.63
C PHE A 59 -4.44 1.91 0.49
N VAL A 60 -3.13 1.86 0.78
CA VAL A 60 -2.33 0.62 0.81
C VAL A 60 -2.91 -0.36 1.85
N ALA A 61 -3.20 0.12 3.05
CA ALA A 61 -3.77 -0.69 4.12
C ALA A 61 -5.18 -1.21 3.78
N ALA A 62 -6.05 -0.36 3.23
CA ALA A 62 -7.40 -0.73 2.84
C ALA A 62 -7.40 -1.79 1.73
N SER A 63 -6.62 -1.57 0.67
CA SER A 63 -6.50 -2.52 -0.45
C SER A 63 -5.88 -3.85 -0.03
N ALA A 64 -4.88 -3.84 0.86
CA ALA A 64 -4.31 -5.06 1.44
C ALA A 64 -5.34 -5.84 2.26
N THR A 65 -6.20 -5.15 3.01
CA THR A 65 -7.31 -5.77 3.76
C THR A 65 -8.29 -6.46 2.83
N VAL A 66 -8.70 -5.81 1.73
CA VAL A 66 -9.59 -6.41 0.72
C VAL A 66 -8.97 -7.67 0.11
N MET A 67 -7.69 -7.61 -0.31
CA MET A 67 -6.99 -8.78 -0.84
C MET A 67 -6.87 -9.92 0.18
N ALA A 68 -6.63 -9.59 1.46
CA ALA A 68 -6.54 -10.56 2.55
C ALA A 68 -7.89 -11.26 2.81
N ILE A 69 -9.01 -10.52 2.77
CA ILE A 69 -10.35 -11.10 2.90
C ILE A 69 -10.64 -12.06 1.74
N VAL A 70 -10.31 -11.68 0.50
CA VAL A 70 -10.58 -12.51 -0.69
C VAL A 70 -9.75 -13.81 -0.69
N ARG A 71 -8.53 -13.80 -0.12
CA ARG A 71 -7.65 -14.98 -0.04
C ARG A 71 -7.22 -15.30 1.39
N TRP A 72 -8.18 -15.35 2.31
CA TRP A 72 -7.94 -15.53 3.75
C TRP A 72 -7.05 -16.72 4.08
N GLN A 73 -7.31 -17.89 3.47
CA GLN A 73 -6.55 -19.11 3.75
C GLN A 73 -5.11 -19.12 3.19
N HIS A 74 -4.77 -18.21 2.28
CA HIS A 74 -3.42 -18.11 1.69
C HIS A 74 -2.64 -16.86 2.12
N SER A 75 -3.33 -15.84 2.68
CA SER A 75 -2.79 -14.47 2.82
C SER A 75 -2.90 -13.91 4.24
N ALA A 76 -3.29 -14.72 5.23
CA ALA A 76 -3.44 -14.28 6.62
C ALA A 76 -2.15 -13.65 7.19
N TYR A 77 -0.97 -14.18 6.82
CA TYR A 77 0.31 -13.61 7.26
C TYR A 77 0.62 -12.22 6.65
N LEU A 78 0.17 -11.97 5.41
CA LEU A 78 0.32 -10.67 4.74
C LEU A 78 -0.54 -9.59 5.40
N PHE A 79 -1.70 -9.97 5.95
CA PHE A 79 -2.56 -9.07 6.72
C PHE A 79 -1.89 -8.62 8.03
N VAL A 80 -1.26 -9.55 8.75
CA VAL A 80 -0.49 -9.25 9.96
C VAL A 80 0.69 -8.31 9.64
N LEU A 81 1.43 -8.59 8.58
CA LEU A 81 2.52 -7.71 8.11
C LEU A 81 2.01 -6.31 7.74
N ALA A 82 0.86 -6.20 7.07
CA ALA A 82 0.27 -4.91 6.72
C ALA A 82 -0.14 -4.09 7.96
N LEU A 83 -0.72 -4.74 8.98
CA LEU A 83 -1.06 -4.13 10.27
C LEU A 83 0.18 -3.63 11.01
N LEU A 84 1.25 -4.44 11.06
CA LEU A 84 2.51 -4.05 11.69
C LEU A 84 3.15 -2.85 10.99
N LEU A 85 3.19 -2.85 9.65
CA LEU A 85 3.67 -1.72 8.85
C LEU A 85 2.88 -0.44 9.11
N ALA A 86 1.54 -0.53 9.14
CA ALA A 86 0.67 0.60 9.42
C ALA A 86 0.89 1.16 10.84
N GLY A 87 0.99 0.29 11.84
CA GLY A 87 1.28 0.70 13.22
C GLY A 87 2.62 1.42 13.34
N LEU A 88 3.69 0.87 12.75
CA LEU A 88 5.00 1.50 12.75
C LEU A 88 5.00 2.86 12.03
N ALA A 89 4.28 2.97 10.91
CA ALA A 89 4.16 4.21 10.15
C ALA A 89 3.40 5.31 10.92
N THR A 90 2.50 4.95 11.85
CA THR A 90 1.81 5.91 12.71
C THR A 90 2.59 6.34 13.95
N LEU A 91 3.63 5.57 14.33
CA LEU A 91 4.47 5.86 15.50
C LEU A 91 5.69 6.75 15.16
N GLY A 92 6.03 6.92 13.88
CA GLY A 92 7.14 7.77 13.40
C GLY A 92 6.68 9.14 12.91
#